data_AF-A0A9E3TX84-F1
#
_entry.id   AF-A0A9E3TX84-F1
#
_cell.length_a   1.000
_cell.length_b   1.000
_cell.length_c   1.000
_cell.angle_alpha   90.00
_cell.angle_beta   90.00
_cell.angle_gamma   90.00
#
_symmetry.space_group_name_H-M   'P 1'
#
loop_
_entity.id
_entity.type
_entity.pdbx_description
1 polymer ?
#
loop_
_entity_poly.entity_id
_entity_poly.type
_entity_poly.pdbx_seq_one_letter_code
_entity_poly.pdbx_strand_id
1 'polypeptide(L)' 'MTQHELNCAVADVTGETLCDVRRMGFSIADPTDVNFDPEPDDLFPQAIDWDEYELERNSPLIHQRHRSLRSVA' A
#
# COMPACT_ATOMS: atom_id res chain seq x y z
N MET A 1 -26.74 -16.34 -8.94
CA MET A 1 -26.68 -14.87 -8.96
C MET A 1 -25.78 -14.46 -10.12
N THR A 2 -26.26 -13.59 -10.99
CA THR A 2 -25.50 -13.06 -12.13
C THR A 2 -24.79 -11.77 -11.74
N GLN A 3 -23.78 -11.35 -12.52
CA GLN A 3 -23.08 -10.08 -12.29
C GLN A 3 -24.04 -8.88 -12.31
N HIS A 4 -25.11 -8.95 -13.12
CA HIS A 4 -26.12 -7.91 -13.17
C HIS A 4 -26.93 -7.84 -11.87
N GLU A 5 -27.36 -8.99 -11.34
CA GLU A 5 -28.09 -9.07 -10.08
C GLU A 5 -27.26 -8.55 -8.90
N LEU A 6 -25.96 -8.86 -8.86
CA LEU A 6 -25.05 -8.31 -7.85
C LEU A 6 -24.94 -6.79 -7.94
N ASN A 7 -24.77 -6.26 -9.16
CA ASN A 7 -24.68 -4.80 -9.35
C ASN A 7 -25.97 -4.09 -8.95
N CYS A 8 -27.14 -4.66 -9.25
CA CYS A 8 -28.43 -4.14 -8.81
C CYS A 8 -28.55 -4.17 -7.28
N ALA A 9 -28.19 -5.27 -6.63
CA ALA A 9 -28.24 -5.38 -5.17
C ALA A 9 -27.32 -4.36 -4.47
N VAL A 10 -26.11 -4.14 -5.02
CA VAL A 10 -25.20 -3.11 -4.49
C VAL A 10 -25.81 -1.72 -4.66
N ALA A 11 -26.30 -1.39 -5.85
CA ALA A 11 -26.96 -0.11 -6.13
C ALA A 11 -28.17 0.15 -5.22
N ASP A 12 -28.99 -0.87 -4.97
CA ASP A 12 -30.17 -0.77 -4.11
C ASP A 12 -29.81 -0.47 -2.65
N VAL A 13 -28.70 -1.03 -2.15
CA VAL A 13 -28.25 -0.83 -0.77
C VAL A 13 -27.50 0.49 -0.59
N THR A 14 -26.71 0.90 -1.58
CA THR A 14 -25.86 2.10 -1.48
C THR A 14 -26.55 3.36 -2.00
N GLY A 15 -27.61 3.22 -2.81
CA GLY A 15 -28.24 4.33 -3.53
C GLY A 15 -27.43 4.83 -4.72
N GLU A 16 -26.34 4.14 -5.08
CA GLU A 16 -25.47 4.47 -6.21
C GLU A 16 -26.09 4.04 -7.55
N THR A 17 -25.64 4.64 -8.65
CA THR A 17 -26.08 4.20 -9.99
C THR A 17 -25.37 2.91 -10.42
N LEU A 18 -25.99 2.14 -11.32
CA LEU A 18 -25.33 0.95 -11.91
C LEU A 18 -24.01 1.28 -12.61
N CYS A 19 -23.86 2.50 -13.14
CA CYS A 19 -22.61 2.94 -13.75
C CYS A 19 -21.51 3.14 -12.70
N ASP A 20 -21.84 3.72 -11.55
CA ASP A 20 -20.92 3.92 -10.43
C ASP A 20 -20.50 2.57 -9.83
N VAL A 21 -21.46 1.66 -9.64
CA VAL A 21 -21.19 0.29 -9.17
C VAL A 21 -20.27 -0.48 -10.10
N ARG A 22 -20.47 -0.38 -11.42
CA ARG A 22 -19.56 -0.98 -12.41
C ARG A 22 -18.16 -0.39 -12.34
N ARG A 23 -18.04 0.92 -12.11
CA ARG A 23 -16.74 1.60 -11.97
C ARG A 23 -16.01 1.18 -10.70
N MET A 24 -16.72 0.79 -9.64
CA MET A 24 -16.12 0.27 -8.41
C MET A 24 -15.46 -1.11 -8.60
N GLY A 25 -15.78 -1.84 -9.68
CA GLY A 25 -15.08 -3.08 -10.02
C GLY A 25 -15.56 -4.32 -9.24
N PHE A 26 -16.78 -4.33 -8.71
CA PHE A 26 -17.34 -5.53 -8.12
C PHE A 26 -17.45 -6.65 -9.16
N SER A 27 -16.93 -7.82 -8.83
CA SER A 27 -16.98 -9.00 -9.70
C SER A 27 -17.39 -10.23 -8.88
N ILE A 28 -18.22 -11.09 -9.47
CA ILE A 28 -18.48 -12.40 -8.91
C ILE A 28 -17.26 -13.27 -9.16
N ALA A 29 -16.55 -13.63 -8.10
CA ALA A 29 -15.49 -14.63 -8.15
C ALA A 29 -16.10 -16.03 -8.33
N ASP A 30 -15.51 -16.85 -9.19
CA ASP A 30 -15.82 -18.27 -9.24
C ASP A 30 -15.15 -18.95 -8.03
N PRO A 31 -15.90 -19.60 -7.12
CA PRO A 31 -15.33 -20.29 -5.96
C PRO A 31 -14.36 -21.43 -6.32
N THR A 32 -14.41 -21.92 -7.57
CA THR A 32 -13.53 -22.98 -8.08
C THR A 32 -12.32 -22.43 -8.83
N ASP A 33 -12.29 -21.13 -9.14
CA ASP A 33 -11.14 -20.46 -9.70
C ASP A 33 -10.19 -20.02 -8.58
N VAL A 34 -9.24 -20.90 -8.27
CA VAL A 34 -8.25 -20.74 -7.20
C VAL A 34 -7.31 -19.55 -7.44
N ASN A 35 -7.22 -19.05 -8.67
CA ASN A 35 -6.25 -18.03 -9.07
C ASN A 35 -6.93 -16.71 -9.53
N PHE A 36 -8.17 -16.48 -9.10
CA PHE A 36 -8.98 -15.31 -9.47
C PHE A 36 -8.36 -13.99 -9.01
N ASP A 37 -7.62 -14.02 -7.91
CA ASP A 37 -6.72 -12.95 -7.46
C ASP A 37 -5.35 -13.59 -7.22
N PRO A 38 -4.43 -13.57 -8.20
CA PRO A 38 -3.08 -14.01 -7.95
C PRO A 38 -2.49 -13.09 -6.88
N GLU A 39 -2.25 -13.65 -5.69
CA GLU A 39 -1.60 -12.92 -4.59
C GLU A 39 -0.36 -12.17 -5.12
N PRO A 40 -0.09 -10.95 -4.63
CA PRO A 40 0.94 -10.11 -5.21
C PRO A 40 2.31 -10.80 -5.16
N ASP A 41 3.00 -10.63 -6.29
CA ASP A 41 4.34 -11.09 -6.68
C ASP A 41 5.32 -11.30 -5.51
N ASP A 42 6.21 -12.29 -5.64
CA ASP A 42 7.33 -12.63 -4.72
C ASP A 42 8.40 -11.51 -4.63
N LEU A 43 8.00 -10.27 -4.90
CA LEU A 43 8.80 -9.08 -4.78
C LEU A 43 9.18 -8.87 -3.32
N PHE A 44 10.42 -8.40 -3.15
CA PHE A 44 10.89 -7.95 -1.86
C PHE A 44 9.92 -6.93 -1.26
N PRO A 45 9.77 -6.91 0.07
CA PRO A 45 8.93 -5.95 0.77
C PRO A 45 9.16 -4.54 0.23
N GLN A 46 8.11 -3.91 -0.30
CA GLN A 46 8.20 -2.51 -0.76
C GLN A 46 8.17 -1.51 0.41
N ALA A 47 8.23 -2.00 1.65
CA ALA A 47 8.38 -1.19 2.84
C ALA A 47 9.87 -0.88 3.06
N ILE A 48 10.18 0.40 3.10
CA ILE A 48 11.52 0.91 3.43
C ILE A 48 11.49 1.42 4.87
N ASP A 49 12.49 1.04 5.67
CA ASP A 49 12.75 1.68 6.95
C ASP A 49 13.35 3.08 6.69
N TRP A 50 12.57 4.12 6.98
CA TRP A 50 12.99 5.50 6.73
C TRP A 50 14.12 5.94 7.66
N ASP A 51 14.20 5.41 8.88
CA ASP A 51 15.25 5.77 9.83
C ASP A 51 16.60 5.22 9.33
N GLU A 52 16.62 3.96 8.88
CA GLU A 52 17.81 3.33 8.30
C GLU A 52 18.23 3.99 6.98
N TYR A 53 17.26 4.28 6.11
CA TYR A 53 17.52 4.93 4.82
C TYR A 53 18.08 6.35 4.96
N GLU A 54 17.63 7.12 5.96
CA GLU A 54 18.20 8.43 6.25
C GLU A 54 19.61 8.34 6.83
N LEU A 55 19.89 7.35 7.69
CA LEU A 55 21.23 7.10 8.23
C LEU A 55 22.26 6.81 7.12
N GLU A 56 21.91 5.99 6.13
CA GLU A 56 22.78 5.69 4.98
C GLU A 56 23.03 6.92 4.11
N ARG A 57 22.01 7.78 3.93
CA ARG A 57 22.13 9.00 3.12
C ARG A 57 22.81 10.14 3.85
N ASN A 58 22.80 10.15 5.18
CA ASN A 58 23.40 11.20 5.99
C ASN A 58 24.92 10.99 6.15
N SER A 59 25.63 10.88 5.02
CA SER A 59 27.09 10.97 5.01
C SER A 59 27.49 12.43 5.25
N PRO A 60 28.16 12.75 6.36
CA PRO A 60 28.51 14.13 6.68
C PRO A 60 29.51 14.66 5.64
N LEU A 61 29.07 15.59 4.80
CA LEU A 61 29.94 16.30 3.85
C LEU A 61 31.03 17.12 4.55
N ILE A 62 30.87 17.41 5.84
CA ILE A 62 31.83 18.14 6.65
C ILE A 62 32.15 17.30 7.89
N HIS A 63 33.42 16.94 8.05
CA HIS A 63 33.92 16.32 9.27
C HIS A 63 33.75 17.31 10.43
N GLN A 64 32.76 17.07 11.29
CA GLN A 64 32.62 17.84 12.52
C GLN A 64 33.76 17.46 13.47
N ARG A 65 34.75 18.35 13.61
CA ARG A 65 35.78 18.20 14.64
C ARG A 65 35.10 18.31 16.00
N HIS A 66 35.04 17.18 16.70
CA HIS A 66 34.61 17.13 18.10
C HIS A 66 35.49 18.08 18.92
N ARG A 67 34.92 19.21 19.33
CA ARG A 67 35.62 20.13 20.23
C ARG A 67 35.53 19.52 21.61
N SER A 68 36.61 18.84 22.02
CA SER A 68 36.80 18.42 23.41
C SER A 68 36.73 19.67 24.29
N LEU A 69 35.62 19.84 24.99
CA LEU A 69 35.52 20.83 26.05
C LEU A 69 36.44 20.34 27.17
N ARG A 70 37.60 21.00 27.29
CA ARG A 70 38.45 20.85 28.47
C ARG A 70 37.63 21.26 29.69
N SER A 71 37.38 20.29 30.56
CA SER A 71 36.99 20.52 31.94
C SER A 71 38.00 21.48 32.56
N VAL A 72 37.56 22.68 32.91
CA VAL A 72 38.32 23.57 33.80
C VAL A 72 38.02 23.13 35.23
N ALA A 73 39.09 23.12 36.03
CA ALA A 73 39.25 22.55 37.36
C ALA A 73 38.22 23.02 38.40
#